data_AF-A0A8J7TYB1-F1
#
_entry.id   AF-A0A8J7TYB1-F1
#
_cell.length_a   1.000
_cell.length_b   1.000
_cell.length_c   1.000
_cell.angle_alpha   90.00
_cell.angle_beta   90.00
_cell.angle_gamma   90.00
#
_symmetry.space_group_name_H-M   'P 1'
#
loop_
_entity.id
_entity.type
_entity.pdbx_description
1 polymer ?
#
loop_
_entity_poly.entity_id
_entity_poly.type
_entity_poly.pdbx_seq_one_letter_code
_entity_poly.pdbx_strand_id
1 'polypeptide(L)' 'MRRKLILGVVALIGVLPNTGCLLLNRYDSDPNYRMNQLLNESEDLRQAREEFHRFWMNNQPSTLTYERLSGAIGP' A
#
# COMPACT_ATOMS: atom_id res chain seq x y z
N MET A 1 -15.56 -12.79 -28.35
CA MET A 1 -16.30 -12.78 -27.06
C MET A 1 -15.47 -13.27 -25.89
N ARG A 2 -14.86 -14.48 -25.94
CA ARG A 2 -14.04 -15.04 -24.85
C ARG A 2 -12.93 -14.12 -24.31
N ARG A 3 -12.16 -13.46 -25.18
CA ARG A 3 -11.12 -12.48 -24.78
C ARG A 3 -11.67 -11.30 -23.96
N LYS A 4 -12.87 -10.81 -24.31
CA LYS A 4 -13.52 -9.69 -23.58
C LYS A 4 -14.02 -10.13 -22.21
N LEU A 5 -14.52 -11.36 -22.10
CA LEU A 5 -14.93 -11.95 -20.82
C LEU A 5 -13.73 -12.16 -19.88
N ILE A 6 -12.61 -12.65 -20.40
CA ILE A 6 -11.37 -12.81 -19.60
C ILE A 6 -10.88 -11.45 -19.07
N LEU A 7 -10.85 -10.42 -19.93
CA LEU A 7 -10.48 -9.07 -19.50
C LEU A 7 -11.44 -8.50 -18.45
N GLY A 8 -12.75 -8.76 -18.60
CA GLY A 8 -13.75 -8.36 -17.61
C GLY A 8 -13.54 -9.02 -16.24
N VAL A 9 -13.23 -10.32 -16.22
CA VAL A 9 -12.95 -11.06 -14.97
C VAL A 9 -11.67 -10.57 -14.30
N VAL A 10 -10.60 -10.32 -15.06
CA VAL A 10 -9.34 -9.78 -14.52
C VAL A 10 -9.55 -8.39 -13.92
N ALA A 11 -10.29 -7.53 -14.61
CA ALA A 11 -10.62 -6.19 -14.10
C ALA A 11 -11.46 -6.27 -12.81
N LEU A 12 -12.43 -7.18 -12.75
CA LEU A 12 -13.26 -7.38 -11.57
C LEU A 12 -12.41 -7.84 -10.37
N ILE A 13 -11.55 -8.85 -10.55
CA ILE A 13 -10.68 -9.36 -9.47
C ILE A 13 -9.69 -8.28 -8.97
N GLY A 14 -9.19 -7.41 -9.85
CA GLY A 14 -8.28 -6.33 -9.45
C GLY A 14 -8.94 -5.23 -8.61
N VAL A 15 -10.23 -4.97 -8.81
CA VAL A 15 -10.94 -3.85 -8.17
C VAL A 15 -11.65 -4.27 -6.87
N LEU A 16 -12.12 -5.51 -6.79
CA LEU A 16 -12.84 -6.03 -5.63
C LEU A 16 -12.11 -5.92 -4.28
N PRO A 17 -10.80 -6.24 -4.13
CA PRO A 17 -10.15 -6.17 -2.82
C PRO A 17 -9.92 -4.73 -2.32
N ASN A 18 -9.91 -3.75 -3.22
CA ASN A 18 -9.69 -2.34 -2.88
C ASN A 18 -10.97 -1.65 -2.38
N THR A 19 -12.14 -2.18 -2.73
CA THR A 19 -13.44 -1.59 -2.40
C THR A 19 -14.06 -2.32 -1.22
N GLY A 20 -13.77 -1.86 0.01
CA GLY A 20 -14.23 -2.50 1.25
C GLY A 20 -15.74 -2.47 1.52
N CYS A 21 -16.56 -2.18 0.50
CA CYS A 21 -18.00 -1.93 0.63
C CYS A 21 -18.89 -2.94 -0.12
N LEU A 22 -18.38 -3.64 -1.15
CA LEU A 22 -19.27 -4.37 -2.09
C LEU A 22 -19.35 -5.89 -1.89
N LEU A 23 -18.27 -6.59 -1.51
CA LEU A 23 -18.29 -8.06 -1.41
C LEU A 23 -17.50 -8.65 -0.23
N LEU A 24 -16.48 -7.95 0.29
CA LEU A 24 -15.68 -8.39 1.43
C LEU A 24 -15.48 -7.20 2.36
N ASN A 25 -15.88 -7.34 3.62
CA ASN A 25 -15.55 -6.33 4.63
C ASN A 25 -14.03 -6.38 4.83
N ARG A 26 -13.34 -5.29 4.45
CA ARG A 26 -11.88 -5.20 4.47
C ARG A 26 -11.32 -5.18 5.89
N TYR A 27 -12.11 -4.70 6.85
CA TYR A 27 -11.71 -4.57 8.24
C TYR A 27 -12.57 -5.45 9.14
N ASP A 28 -12.06 -5.72 10.33
CA ASP A 28 -12.84 -6.41 11.35
C ASP A 28 -14.08 -5.57 11.76
N SER A 29 -15.12 -6.28 12.17
CA SER A 29 -16.32 -5.72 12.78
C SER A 29 -16.07 -5.19 14.19
N ASP A 30 -15.12 -5.77 14.94
CA ASP A 30 -14.77 -5.28 16.28
C ASP A 30 -13.99 -3.96 16.17
N PRO A 31 -14.49 -2.87 16.80
CA PRO A 31 -13.85 -1.55 16.72
C PRO A 31 -12.43 -1.52 17.27
N ASN A 32 -12.09 -2.35 18.27
CA ASN A 32 -10.76 -2.35 18.87
C ASN A 32 -9.72 -2.95 17.91
N TYR A 33 -10.06 -4.06 17.25
CA TYR A 33 -9.20 -4.66 16.24
C TYR A 33 -9.12 -3.79 14.98
N ARG A 34 -10.24 -3.19 14.56
CA ARG A 34 -10.28 -2.28 13.42
C ARG A 34 -9.40 -1.05 13.62
N MET A 35 -9.35 -0.49 14.83
CA MET A 35 -8.47 0.66 15.11
C MET A 35 -7.00 0.31 14.83
N ASN A 36 -6.53 -0.85 15.29
CA ASN A 36 -5.16 -1.30 15.05
C ASN A 36 -4.89 -1.55 13.56
N GLN A 37 -5.85 -2.14 12.83
CA GLN A 37 -5.74 -2.35 11.38
C GLN A 37 -5.62 -1.01 10.64
N LEU A 38 -6.44 -0.01 10.99
CA LEU A 38 -6.40 1.32 10.38
C LEU A 38 -5.11 2.08 10.69
N LEU A 39 -4.59 1.95 11.91
CA LEU A 39 -3.31 2.56 12.29
C LEU A 39 -2.16 1.98 11.47
N ASN A 40 -2.07 0.65 11.37
CA ASN A 40 -1.05 -0.01 10.56
C ASN A 40 -1.17 0.40 9.09
N GLU A 41 -2.38 0.40 8.53
CA GLU A 41 -2.60 0.82 7.14
C GLU A 41 -2.20 2.29 6.90
N SER A 42 -2.48 3.18 7.85
CA SER A 42 -2.07 4.59 7.73
C SER A 42 -0.55 4.76 7.72
N GLU A 43 0.16 3.91 8.46
CA GLU A 43 1.60 3.88 8.55
C GLU A 43 2.22 3.33 7.26
N ASP A 44 1.71 2.20 6.78
CA ASP A 44 2.11 1.58 5.51
C ASP A 44 1.92 2.56 4.33
N LEU A 45 0.80 3.29 4.27
CA LEU A 45 0.55 4.28 3.22
C LEU A 45 1.53 5.45 3.26
N ARG A 46 1.94 5.89 4.46
CA ARG A 46 2.96 6.92 4.63
C ARG A 46 4.31 6.44 4.11
N GLN A 47 4.74 5.23 4.49
CA GLN A 47 5.98 4.64 4.00
C GLN A 47 5.94 4.39 2.49
N ALA A 48 4.85 3.83 1.97
CA ALA A 48 4.68 3.55 0.55
C ALA A 48 4.82 4.82 -0.30
N ARG A 49 4.35 5.97 0.20
CA ARG A 49 4.56 7.27 -0.46
C ARG A 49 6.05 7.63 -0.51
N GLU A 50 6.73 7.57 0.63
CA GLU A 50 8.16 7.86 0.72
C GLU A 50 8.98 6.95 -0.21
N GLU A 51 8.67 5.65 -0.22
CA GLU A 51 9.29 4.66 -1.10
C GLU A 51 8.96 4.88 -2.58
N PHE A 52 7.75 5.30 -2.92
CA PHE A 52 7.40 5.64 -4.30
C PHE A 52 8.23 6.82 -4.83
N HIS A 53 8.45 7.84 -3.98
CA HIS A 53 9.36 8.94 -4.30
C HIS A 53 10.82 8.48 -4.46
N ARG A 54 11.28 7.52 -3.65
CA ARG A 54 12.61 6.90 -3.74
C ARG A 54 12.77 6.04 -5.01
N PHE A 55 11.77 5.22 -5.35
CA PHE A 55 11.76 4.35 -6.53
C PHE A 55 11.94 5.13 -7.83
N TRP A 56 11.26 6.27 -7.95
CA TRP A 56 11.39 7.18 -9.08
C TRP A 56 12.59 8.14 -9.00
N MET A 57 13.53 7.91 -8.08
CA MET A 57 14.77 8.69 -7.93
C MET A 57 14.55 10.20 -7.77
N ASN A 58 13.37 10.63 -7.32
CA ASN A 58 13.06 12.05 -7.11
C ASN A 58 13.87 12.64 -5.94
N ASN A 59 14.36 11.76 -5.04
CA ASN A 59 15.30 12.06 -3.97
C ASN A 59 16.69 11.49 -4.29
N GLN A 60 17.34 11.98 -5.35
CA GLN A 60 18.79 11.79 -5.50
C GLN A 60 19.46 12.30 -4.20
N PRO A 61 20.39 11.55 -3.57
CA PRO A 61 20.83 11.83 -2.22
C PRO A 61 21.47 13.22 -2.15
N SER A 62 20.77 14.16 -1.51
CA SER A 62 21.41 15.35 -0.98
C SER A 62 21.90 15.01 0.42
N THR A 63 23.13 15.37 0.75
CA THR A 63 23.78 15.11 2.04
C THR A 63 23.16 15.89 3.22
N LEU A 64 21.92 16.36 3.08
CA LEU A 64 21.24 17.28 3.99
C LEU A 64 20.09 16.63 4.77
N THR A 65 19.65 15.42 4.42
CA THR A 65 18.63 14.69 5.17
C THR A 65 19.19 13.40 5.76
N TYR A 66 19.13 13.30 7.09
CA TYR A 66 19.67 12.19 7.90
C TYR A 66 18.79 10.93 7.88
N GLU A 67 17.77 10.84 7.02
CA GLU A 67 16.99 9.62 6.93
C GLU A 67 17.89 8.46 6.53
N ARG A 68 17.85 7.39 7.33
CA ARG A 68 18.64 6.17 7.11
C ARG A 68 18.13 5.44 5.88
N LEU A 69 18.55 5.90 4.71
CA LEU A 69 18.20 5.33 3.39
C LEU A 69 18.91 4.00 3.11
N SER A 70 19.94 3.67 3.90
CA SER A 70 20.59 2.36 3.85
C SER A 70 20.36 1.66 5.18
N GLY A 71 19.69 0.51 5.14
CA GLY A 71 19.53 -0.40 6.29
C GLY A 71 20.84 -1.04 6.75
N ALA A 72 21.96 -0.35 6.64
CA ALA A 72 23.22 -0.75 7.23
C ALA A 72 23.15 -0.49 8.74
N ILE A 73 22.72 -1.51 9.48
CA ILE A 73 23.16 -1.68 10.86
C ILE A 73 24.63 -2.04 10.81
N GLY A 74 25.44 -1.25 11.50
CA GLY A 74 26.82 -1.56 11.77
C GLY A 74 27.32 -0.75 12.96
N PRO A 75 28.26 -1.33 13.71
CA PRO A 75 28.07 -2.24 14.85
C PRO A 75 27.22 -1.69 15.98
#